data_AF-A0A5C6TR38-F1
#
_entry.id   AF-A0A5C6TR38-F1
#
_cell.length_a   1.000
_cell.length_b   1.000
_cell.length_c   1.000
_cell.angle_alpha   90.00
_cell.angle_beta   90.00
_cell.angle_gamma   90.00
#
_symmetry.space_group_name_H-M   'P 1'
#
loop_
_entity.id
_entity.type
_entity.pdbx_description
1 polymer ?
#
loop_
_entity_poly.entity_id
_entity_poly.type
_entity_poly.pdbx_seq_one_letter_code
_entity_poly.pdbx_strand_id
1 'polypeptide(L)'
;MSHETWTPTIEDAATGKAILSLADNGFDGRPAWTKGGGFRMYLRHYWRAGALDLTVDRAAGSFRFGDGPAEPLDMLSARVEAEFVRMDAEARRNPPVRPTIGPSRSTLLWRWIAIFCGVAAFFVAFVSFAFWRR
;
A
#
# COMPACT_ATOMS: atom_id res chain seq x y z
N MET A 1 1.97 17.78 9.78
CA MET A 1 1.35 16.44 9.91
C MET A 1 2.48 15.46 10.24
N SER A 2 2.63 15.09 11.51
CA SER A 2 3.72 14.21 11.97
C SER A 2 3.33 12.75 11.67
N HIS A 3 3.99 12.16 10.68
CA HIS A 3 4.03 10.71 10.52
C HIS A 3 5.42 10.27 11.00
N GLU A 4 5.60 10.10 12.30
CA GLU A 4 6.83 9.45 12.79
C GLU A 4 6.48 8.14 13.45
N THR A 5 6.69 7.08 12.69
CA THR A 5 7.26 5.87 13.25
C THR A 5 8.33 5.41 12.25
N TRP A 6 9.57 5.41 12.72
CA TRP A 6 10.78 5.13 11.95
C TRP A 6 11.53 4.07 12.72
N THR A 7 11.90 2.94 12.09
CA THR A 7 12.42 1.80 12.89
C THR A 7 13.79 1.32 12.42
N PRO A 8 14.84 2.12 12.61
CA PRO A 8 16.21 1.76 12.23
C PRO A 8 16.87 0.75 13.18
N THR A 9 16.67 0.85 14.50
CA THR A 9 17.18 -0.15 15.46
C THR A 9 16.24 -0.27 16.66
N ILE A 10 16.02 -1.48 17.16
CA ILE A 10 15.42 -1.78 18.46
C ILE A 10 16.49 -2.40 19.32
N GLU A 11 16.76 -1.81 20.48
CA GLU A 11 17.77 -2.27 21.42
C GLU A 11 17.13 -2.76 22.72
N ASP A 12 17.81 -3.70 23.34
CA ASP A 12 17.53 -4.10 24.70
C ASP A 12 18.04 -3.03 25.68
N ALA A 13 17.12 -2.33 26.34
CA ALA A 13 17.46 -1.28 27.30
C ALA A 13 18.34 -1.75 28.47
N ALA A 14 18.32 -3.04 28.82
CA ALA A 14 19.12 -3.57 29.93
C ALA A 14 20.56 -3.91 29.53
N THR A 15 20.78 -4.35 28.28
CA THR A 15 22.09 -4.84 27.81
C THR A 15 22.73 -3.95 26.76
N GLY A 16 21.98 -3.02 26.16
CA GLY A 16 22.39 -2.24 25.00
C GLY A 16 22.51 -3.06 23.71
N LYS A 17 22.17 -4.35 23.72
CA LYS A 17 22.29 -5.21 22.54
C LYS A 17 21.15 -4.92 21.56
N ALA A 18 21.50 -4.75 20.29
CA ALA A 18 20.51 -4.67 19.22
C ALA A 18 19.71 -5.98 19.13
N ILE A 19 18.38 -5.87 19.22
CA ILE A 19 17.41 -6.94 18.98
C ILE A 19 17.05 -6.99 17.50
N LEU A 20 16.83 -5.81 16.90
CA LEU A 20 16.59 -5.64 15.48
C LEU A 20 17.40 -4.43 15.01
N SER A 21 18.15 -4.57 13.93
CA SER A 21 18.80 -3.45 13.24
C SER A 21 18.56 -3.59 11.74
N LEU A 22 17.91 -2.60 11.14
CA LEU A 22 17.56 -2.59 9.72
C LEU A 22 18.58 -1.74 8.95
N ALA A 23 18.88 -2.15 7.71
CA ALA A 23 20.00 -1.59 6.96
C ALA A 23 19.72 -0.19 6.42
N ASP A 24 18.45 0.17 6.23
CA ASP A 24 18.03 1.44 5.67
C ASP A 24 16.93 2.13 6.50
N ASN A 25 16.65 3.36 6.10
CA ASN A 25 15.73 4.25 6.77
C ASN A 25 14.34 4.25 6.09
N GLY A 26 14.06 3.31 5.19
CA GLY A 26 12.76 3.21 4.52
C GLY A 26 11.75 2.38 5.28
N PHE A 27 12.11 1.87 6.46
CA PHE A 27 11.25 1.06 7.31
C PHE A 27 10.44 1.89 8.30
N ASP A 28 9.18 1.50 8.44
CA ASP A 28 8.24 2.03 9.42
C ASP A 28 7.57 0.85 10.11
N GLY A 29 7.71 0.77 11.43
CA GLY A 29 7.11 -0.26 12.24
C GLY A 29 6.87 0.16 13.67
N ARG A 30 5.73 -0.26 14.23
CA ARG A 30 5.30 0.11 15.59
C ARG A 30 5.35 -1.11 16.51
N PRO A 31 6.30 -1.18 17.46
CA PRO A 31 6.34 -2.28 18.42
C PRO A 31 5.23 -2.15 19.46
N ALA A 32 4.51 -3.25 19.69
CA ALA A 32 3.59 -3.46 20.79
C ALA A 32 4.24 -4.43 21.79
N TRP A 33 4.76 -3.87 22.89
CA TRP A 33 5.45 -4.64 23.92
C TRP A 33 4.50 -5.56 24.68
N THR A 34 4.99 -6.75 25.00
CA THR A 34 4.29 -7.77 25.76
C THR A 34 4.82 -7.84 27.19
N LYS A 35 4.04 -8.39 28.13
CA LYS A 35 4.44 -8.52 29.54
C LYS A 35 5.71 -9.36 29.76
N GLY A 36 6.09 -10.21 28.81
CA GLY A 36 7.29 -11.06 28.88
C GLY A 36 8.56 -10.44 28.31
N GLY A 37 8.56 -9.13 27.99
CA GLY A 37 9.74 -8.46 27.41
C GLY A 37 9.97 -8.74 25.92
N GLY A 38 9.08 -9.50 25.27
CA GLY A 38 8.96 -9.59 23.83
C GLY A 38 8.06 -8.49 23.25
N PHE A 39 7.90 -8.45 21.94
CA PHE A 39 7.00 -7.51 21.27
C PHE A 39 6.41 -8.09 19.99
N ARG A 40 5.25 -7.60 19.60
CA ARG A 40 4.68 -7.79 18.25
C ARG A 40 4.86 -6.50 17.46
N MET A 41 5.19 -6.60 16.19
CA MET A 41 5.36 -5.44 15.33
C MET A 41 4.80 -5.70 13.95
N TYR A 42 4.01 -4.75 13.45
CA TYR A 42 3.73 -4.62 12.03
C TYR A 42 4.81 -3.72 11.43
N LEU A 43 5.48 -4.21 10.39
CA LEU A 43 6.59 -3.56 9.71
C LEU A 43 6.24 -3.37 8.24
N ARG A 44 6.43 -2.16 7.72
CA ARG A 44 6.26 -1.82 6.30
C ARG A 44 7.50 -1.10 5.79
N HIS A 45 7.65 -1.08 4.47
CA HIS A 45 8.74 -0.37 3.81
C HIS A 45 8.17 0.64 2.79
N TYR A 46 8.67 1.86 2.77
CA TYR A 46 8.13 2.94 1.92
C TYR A 46 8.27 2.71 0.41
N TRP A 47 9.32 2.00 -0.02
CA TRP A 47 9.63 1.83 -1.45
C TRP A 47 9.75 0.37 -1.89
N ARG A 48 9.52 -0.59 -0.99
CA ARG A 48 9.44 -2.01 -1.32
C ARG A 48 8.01 -2.50 -1.12
N ALA A 49 7.59 -3.45 -1.93
CA ALA A 49 6.27 -4.03 -1.80
C ALA A 49 6.12 -4.86 -0.51
N GLY A 50 4.89 -4.87 0.03
CA GLY A 50 4.48 -5.75 1.13
C GLY A 50 4.61 -5.15 2.52
N ALA A 51 4.27 -5.97 3.51
CA ALA A 51 4.39 -5.68 4.93
C ALA A 51 4.51 -7.00 5.71
N LEU A 52 5.13 -6.94 6.89
CA LEU A 52 5.39 -8.09 7.74
C LEU A 52 4.80 -7.88 9.12
N ASP A 53 4.04 -8.87 9.58
CA ASP A 53 3.76 -9.03 11.00
C ASP A 53 4.83 -9.93 11.61
N LEU A 54 5.53 -9.46 12.63
CA LEU A 54 6.50 -10.24 13.36
C LEU A 54 6.23 -10.24 14.86
N THR A 55 6.55 -11.35 15.51
CA THR A 55 6.51 -11.49 16.97
C THR A 55 7.89 -11.90 17.44
N VAL A 56 8.44 -11.17 18.40
CA VAL A 56 9.73 -11.45 19.05
C VAL A 56 9.46 -11.92 20.47
N ASP A 57 9.97 -13.10 20.79
CA ASP A 57 10.07 -13.61 22.17
C ASP A 57 11.54 -13.55 22.61
N ARG A 58 11.83 -12.54 23.42
CA ARG A 58 13.18 -12.31 23.91
C ARG A 58 13.62 -13.35 24.94
N ALA A 59 12.70 -13.85 25.76
CA ALA A 59 13.02 -14.86 26.77
C ALA A 59 13.37 -16.20 26.12
N ALA A 60 12.67 -16.55 25.05
CA ALA A 60 12.97 -17.73 24.24
C ALA A 60 14.10 -17.51 23.23
N GLY A 61 14.58 -16.28 23.03
CA GLY A 61 15.61 -15.95 22.04
C GLY A 61 15.16 -16.25 20.60
N SER A 62 13.88 -16.04 20.29
CA SER A 62 13.29 -16.40 19.00
C SER A 62 12.36 -15.32 18.45
N PHE A 63 12.06 -15.41 17.16
CA PHE A 63 11.06 -14.59 16.48
C PHE A 63 10.25 -15.44 15.51
N ARG A 64 9.10 -14.92 15.04
CA ARG A 64 8.32 -15.54 13.96
C ARG A 64 7.60 -14.48 13.13
N PHE A 65 7.34 -14.78 11.86
CA PHE A 65 6.48 -13.98 10.99
C PHE A 65 5.05 -14.53 10.99
N GLY A 66 4.06 -13.71 11.36
CA GLY A 66 2.66 -14.13 11.48
C GLY A 66 2.50 -15.43 12.28
N ASP A 67 1.89 -16.43 11.65
CA ASP A 67 1.72 -17.79 12.20
C ASP A 67 2.80 -18.79 11.73
N GLY A 68 3.90 -18.29 11.17
CA GLY A 68 5.05 -19.07 10.74
C GLY A 68 5.84 -19.70 11.90
N PRO A 69 6.85 -20.53 11.56
CA PRO A 69 7.69 -21.19 12.55
C PRO A 69 8.52 -20.18 13.34
N ALA A 70 8.91 -20.57 14.55
CA ALA A 70 9.87 -19.81 15.34
C ALA A 70 11.29 -20.00 14.79
N GLU A 71 12.00 -18.90 14.59
CA GLU A 71 13.38 -18.83 14.11
C GLU A 71 14.27 -18.14 15.18
N PRO A 72 15.59 -18.40 15.20
CA PRO A 72 16.53 -17.78 16.14
C PRO A 72 16.60 -16.25 16.02
N LEU A 73 16.64 -15.54 17.16
CA LEU A 73 16.59 -14.07 17.19
C LEU A 73 17.79 -13.38 16.51
N ASP A 74 18.96 -14.02 16.47
CA ASP A 74 20.16 -13.50 15.79
C ASP A 74 19.99 -13.41 14.26
N MET A 75 19.06 -14.18 13.68
CA MET A 75 18.75 -14.14 12.25
C MET A 75 17.73 -13.06 11.88
N LEU A 76 17.08 -12.43 12.87
CA LEU A 76 15.91 -11.57 12.65
C LEU A 76 16.14 -10.47 11.59
N SER A 77 17.21 -9.69 11.74
CA SER A 77 17.55 -8.61 10.79
C SER A 77 17.73 -9.10 9.36
N ALA A 78 18.50 -10.18 9.17
CA ALA A 78 18.74 -10.74 7.84
C ALA A 78 17.47 -11.33 7.22
N ARG A 79 16.61 -11.94 8.05
CA ARG A 79 15.35 -12.54 7.59
C ARG A 79 14.31 -11.50 7.20
N VAL A 80 14.20 -10.39 7.95
CA VAL A 80 13.34 -9.26 7.58
C VAL A 80 13.71 -8.72 6.21
N GLU A 81 14.99 -8.43 5.97
CA GLU A 81 15.46 -7.93 4.67
C GLU A 81 15.17 -8.91 3.54
N ALA A 82 15.47 -10.20 3.76
CA ALA A 82 15.21 -11.24 2.77
C ALA A 82 13.73 -11.34 2.39
N GLU A 83 12.81 -11.23 3.35
CA GLU A 83 11.37 -11.25 3.05
C GLU A 83 10.92 -10.03 2.24
N PHE A 84 11.41 -8.83 2.55
CA PHE A 84 11.09 -7.65 1.75
C PHE A 84 11.67 -7.72 0.33
N VAL A 85 12.89 -8.25 0.17
CA VAL A 85 13.46 -8.51 -1.16
C VAL A 85 12.61 -9.53 -1.93
N ARG A 86 12.16 -10.60 -1.26
CA ARG A 86 11.30 -11.62 -1.86
C ARG A 86 9.96 -11.04 -2.31
N MET A 87 9.29 -10.27 -1.45
CA MET A 87 8.01 -9.61 -1.74
C MET A 87 8.14 -8.60 -2.88
N ASP A 88 9.21 -7.81 -2.91
CA ASP A 88 9.44 -6.86 -3.99
C ASP A 88 9.69 -7.55 -5.33
N ALA A 89 10.50 -8.63 -5.34
CA ALA A 89 10.71 -9.45 -6.52
C ALA A 89 9.43 -10.15 -7.01
N GLU A 90 8.53 -10.53 -6.10
CA GLU A 90 7.21 -11.08 -6.42
C GLU A 90 6.28 -10.02 -7.02
N ALA A 91 6.22 -8.83 -6.43
CA ALA A 91 5.41 -7.72 -6.94
C ALA A 91 5.85 -7.24 -8.32
N ARG A 92 7.16 -7.26 -8.61
CA ARG A 92 7.69 -6.95 -9.96
C ARG A 92 7.32 -8.02 -11.00
N ARG A 93 7.26 -9.28 -10.59
CA ARG A 93 6.83 -10.40 -11.46
C ARG A 93 5.33 -10.37 -11.73
N ASN A 94 4.55 -10.00 -10.73
CA ASN A 94 3.09 -9.93 -10.79
C ASN A 94 2.62 -8.50 -10.50
N PRO A 95 2.86 -7.54 -11.43
CA PRO A 95 2.44 -6.17 -11.21
C PRO A 95 0.92 -6.14 -11.01
N PRO A 96 0.41 -5.37 -10.05
CA PRO A 96 -1.03 -5.26 -9.85
C PRO A 96 -1.67 -4.83 -11.17
N VAL A 97 -2.65 -5.62 -11.63
CA VAL A 97 -3.43 -5.28 -12.83
C VAL A 97 -4.06 -3.93 -12.54
N ARG A 98 -3.56 -2.88 -13.22
CA ARG A 98 -4.13 -1.55 -13.13
C ARG A 98 -5.63 -1.72 -13.44
N PRO A 99 -6.55 -1.31 -12.56
CA PRO A 99 -7.96 -1.33 -12.93
C PRO A 99 -8.03 -0.55 -14.23
N THR A 100 -8.40 -1.23 -15.31
CA THR A 100 -8.69 -0.57 -16.56
C THR A 100 -9.79 0.40 -16.19
N ILE A 101 -9.49 1.69 -16.22
CA ILE A 101 -10.52 2.72 -16.11
C ILE A 101 -11.36 2.50 -17.36
N GLY A 102 -12.36 1.62 -17.25
CA GLY A 102 -13.44 1.54 -18.22
C GLY A 102 -14.00 2.95 -18.35
N PRO A 103 -14.39 3.38 -19.55
CA PRO A 103 -14.88 4.73 -19.74
C PRO A 103 -15.93 5.01 -18.68
N SER A 104 -15.65 5.99 -17.83
CA SER A 104 -16.58 6.50 -16.85
C SER A 104 -17.95 6.66 -17.52
N ARG A 105 -19.00 6.12 -16.91
CA ARG A 105 -20.40 6.30 -17.35
C ARG A 105 -20.77 7.78 -17.58
N SER A 106 -19.95 8.74 -17.12
CA SER A 106 -20.09 10.17 -17.41
C SER A 106 -19.86 10.56 -18.87
N THR A 107 -19.11 9.79 -19.67
CA THR A 107 -18.89 10.13 -21.10
C THR A 107 -20.06 9.75 -22.01
N LEU A 108 -20.95 8.87 -21.54
CA LEU A 108 -22.19 8.51 -22.25
C LEU A 108 -23.26 9.62 -22.13
N LEU A 109 -23.32 10.31 -20.99
CA LEU A 109 -24.30 11.39 -20.77
C LEU A 109 -24.02 12.62 -21.65
N TRP A 110 -22.76 13.00 -21.84
CA TRP A 110 -22.38 14.12 -22.71
C TRP A 110 -22.67 13.86 -24.19
N ARG A 111 -22.57 12.60 -24.65
CA ARG A 111 -22.94 12.22 -26.02
C ARG A 111 -24.43 12.40 -26.30
N TRP A 112 -25.30 12.11 -25.33
CA TRP A 112 -26.74 12.34 -25.48
C TRP A 112 -27.09 13.83 -25.46
N ILE A 113 -26.45 14.63 -24.61
CA ILE A 113 -26.67 16.09 -24.57
C ILE A 113 -26.31 16.73 -25.91
N ALA A 114 -25.18 16.35 -26.53
CA ALA A 114 -24.78 16.89 -27.83
C ALA A 114 -25.76 16.53 -28.97
N ILE A 115 -26.35 15.33 -28.96
CA ILE A 115 -27.34 14.92 -29.95
C ILE A 115 -28.65 15.71 -29.78
N PHE A 116 -29.12 15.90 -28.54
CA PHE A 116 -30.34 16.67 -28.27
C PHE A 116 -30.18 18.16 -28.64
N CYS A 117 -29.00 18.77 -28.43
CA CYS A 117 -28.73 20.13 -28.87
C CYS A 117 -28.72 20.28 -30.41
N GLY A 118 -28.23 19.27 -31.14
CA GLY A 118 -28.22 19.29 -32.62
C GLY A 118 -29.62 19.24 -33.25
N VAL A 119 -30.53 18.43 -32.69
CA VAL A 119 -31.89 18.27 -33.22
C VAL A 119 -32.75 19.52 -32.93
N ALA A 120 -32.59 20.15 -31.77
CA ALA A 120 -33.31 21.38 -31.43
C ALA A 120 -32.95 22.56 -32.35
N ALA A 121 -31.66 22.70 -32.71
CA ALA A 121 -31.21 23.75 -33.62
C ALA A 121 -31.76 23.57 -35.04
N PHE A 122 -31.90 22.34 -35.51
CA PHE A 122 -32.41 22.05 -36.86
C PHE A 122 -33.92 22.34 -36.97
N PHE A 123 -34.69 22.09 -35.91
CA PHE A 123 -36.13 22.34 -35.91
C PHE A 123 -36.48 23.83 -35.92
N VAL A 124 -35.74 24.66 -35.18
CA VAL A 124 -35.93 26.12 -35.17
C VAL A 124 -35.61 26.72 -36.55
N ALA A 125 -34.52 26.29 -37.19
CA ALA A 125 -34.16 26.78 -38.53
C ALA A 125 -35.21 26.39 -39.60
N PHE A 126 -35.77 25.18 -39.51
CA PHE A 126 -36.75 24.70 -40.48
C PHE A 126 -38.11 25.40 -40.35
N VAL A 127 -38.58 25.67 -39.12
CA VAL A 127 -39.83 26.41 -38.89
C VAL A 127 -39.69 27.88 -39.32
N SER A 128 -38.55 28.53 -39.06
CA SER A 128 -38.30 29.91 -39.52
C SER A 128 -38.26 30.01 -41.05
N PHE A 129 -37.73 29.01 -41.76
CA PHE A 129 -37.69 29.01 -43.21
C PHE A 129 -39.07 28.79 -43.85
N ALA A 130 -39.93 27.98 -43.22
CA ALA A 130 -41.29 27.73 -43.71
C ALA A 130 -42.22 28.94 -43.53
N PHE A 131 -42.00 29.76 -42.49
CA PHE A 131 -42.82 30.95 -42.23
C PHE A 131 -42.51 32.13 -43.18
N TRP A 132 -41.30 32.17 -43.76
CA TRP A 132 -40.91 33.24 -44.70
C TRP A 132 -41.38 33.00 -46.15
N ARG A 133 -41.96 31.83 -46.45
CA ARG A 133 -42.41 31.43 -47.80
C ARG A 133 -43.93 31.55 -48.02
N ARG A 134 -44.67 32.18 -47.11
CA ARG A 134 -46.07 32.58 -47.29
C ARG A 134 -46.17 34.10 -47.35
#